data_AF-A0A6G2XQR3-F1
#
_entry.id   AF-A0A6G2XQR3-F1
#
_cell.length_a   1.000
_cell.length_b   1.000
_cell.length_c   1.000
_cell.angle_alpha   90.00
_cell.angle_beta   90.00
_cell.angle_gamma   90.00
#
_symmetry.space_group_name_H-M   'P 1'
#
loop_
_entity.id
_entity.type
_entity.pdbx_description
1 polymer ?
#
loop_
_entity_poly.entity_id
_entity_poly.type
_entity_poly.pdbx_seq_one_letter_code
_entity_poly.pdbx_strand_id
1 'polypeptide(L)'
;MQLVVARIGRAHGIKGEVTVEVRTDEPELRLAPGAVLATDPASTGPLTIETGRVHSGRLLLRFEGVGDRTAAEALRNTLLIAEVDPEELPEDEDEYYDHQLIDLDVVTEDGTEVGRITEISHLPSQDLFIVERPDGSEVMIPFVQEIVTEIDLEEQRAVIAPPPGLIDDRAEIASARDAEQEAHEAGREARQAGREARQADQEARGSGDAS
;
A
#
# COMPACT_ATOMS: atom_id res chain seq x y z
N MET A 1 3.02 -19.21 -10.98
CA MET A 1 3.17 -18.17 -12.03
C MET A 1 4.64 -18.02 -12.42
N GLN A 2 4.93 -17.55 -13.64
CA GLN A 2 6.30 -17.22 -14.07
C GLN A 2 6.54 -15.71 -13.97
N LEU A 3 7.55 -15.31 -13.20
CA LEU A 3 7.91 -13.91 -12.98
C LEU A 3 9.31 -13.62 -13.53
N VAL A 4 9.45 -12.58 -14.36
CA VAL A 4 10.77 -12.12 -14.83
C VAL A 4 11.43 -11.31 -13.72
N VAL A 5 12.35 -11.93 -13.00
CA VAL A 5 12.98 -11.33 -11.79
C VAL A 5 14.23 -10.53 -12.11
N ALA A 6 14.89 -10.79 -13.24
CA ALA A 6 16.14 -10.12 -13.59
C ALA A 6 16.51 -10.27 -15.07
N ARG A 7 17.42 -9.40 -15.54
CA ARG A 7 18.11 -9.53 -16.82
C ARG A 7 19.62 -9.54 -16.64
N ILE A 8 20.29 -10.51 -17.26
CA ILE A 8 21.73 -10.62 -17.25
C ILE A 8 22.36 -9.55 -18.14
N GLY A 9 23.28 -8.79 -17.56
CA GLY A 9 24.05 -7.74 -18.20
C GLY A 9 25.41 -8.22 -18.69
N ARG A 10 26.43 -7.36 -18.59
CA ARG A 10 27.79 -7.65 -19.05
C ARG A 10 28.54 -8.55 -18.07
N ALA A 11 29.54 -9.28 -18.57
CA ALA A 11 30.47 -9.95 -17.69
C ALA A 11 31.27 -8.95 -16.84
N HIS A 12 31.63 -9.38 -15.64
CA HIS A 12 32.41 -8.65 -14.67
C HIS A 12 33.67 -9.45 -14.31
N GLY A 13 34.83 -8.84 -14.53
CA GLY A 13 36.12 -9.49 -14.26
C GLY A 13 36.36 -10.72 -15.14
N ILE A 14 37.11 -11.68 -14.60
CA ILE A 14 37.52 -12.91 -15.30
C ILE A 14 36.98 -14.19 -14.67
N LYS A 15 36.29 -14.08 -13.52
CA LYS A 15 35.84 -15.21 -12.70
C LYS A 15 34.40 -15.66 -13.01
N GLY A 16 33.85 -15.24 -14.15
CA GLY A 16 32.50 -15.62 -14.57
C GLY A 16 31.35 -14.88 -13.87
N GLU A 17 31.63 -13.76 -13.18
CA GLU A 17 30.56 -12.92 -12.64
C GLU A 17 29.88 -12.12 -13.76
N VAL A 18 28.59 -11.81 -13.60
CA VAL A 18 27.81 -10.94 -14.48
C VAL A 18 27.13 -9.84 -13.67
N THR A 19 26.97 -8.65 -14.26
CA THR A 19 26.07 -7.64 -13.70
C THR A 19 24.62 -8.01 -13.96
N VAL A 20 23.70 -7.68 -13.06
CA VAL A 20 22.28 -7.97 -13.22
C VAL A 20 21.44 -6.69 -13.10
N GLU A 21 20.46 -6.55 -13.99
CA GLU A 21 19.37 -5.59 -13.89
C GLU A 21 18.21 -6.29 -13.15
N VAL A 22 17.97 -5.87 -11.92
CA VAL A 22 16.91 -6.43 -11.06
C VAL A 22 15.54 -5.91 -11.52
N ARG A 23 14.55 -6.79 -11.55
CA ARG A 23 13.17 -6.52 -11.98
C ARG A 23 12.11 -7.05 -11.01
N THR A 24 12.54 -7.37 -9.80
CA THR A 24 11.69 -7.79 -8.69
C THR A 24 11.94 -6.87 -7.51
N ASP A 25 10.90 -6.69 -6.73
CA ASP A 25 10.83 -6.13 -5.38
C ASP A 25 11.62 -6.92 -4.33
N GLU A 26 11.72 -8.25 -4.47
CA GLU A 26 12.39 -9.13 -3.49
C GLU A 26 13.67 -9.82 -4.04
N PRO A 27 14.72 -9.05 -4.39
CA PRO A 27 15.93 -9.63 -4.99
C PRO A 27 16.70 -10.51 -4.02
N GLU A 28 16.67 -10.23 -2.72
CA GLU A 28 17.35 -11.03 -1.69
C GLU A 28 16.81 -12.45 -1.60
N LEU A 29 15.50 -12.62 -1.84
CA LEU A 29 14.83 -13.91 -1.85
C LEU A 29 15.00 -14.60 -3.20
N ARG A 30 14.61 -13.93 -4.30
CA ARG A 30 14.52 -14.53 -5.65
C ARG A 30 15.87 -14.71 -6.34
N LEU A 31 16.90 -13.95 -5.94
CA LEU A 31 18.25 -14.02 -6.51
C LEU A 31 19.29 -14.52 -5.48
N ALA A 32 18.83 -15.23 -4.45
CA ALA A 32 19.68 -15.85 -3.45
C ALA A 32 20.57 -16.97 -4.04
N PRO A 33 21.77 -17.22 -3.47
CA PRO A 33 22.54 -18.43 -3.77
C PRO A 33 21.70 -19.70 -3.60
N GLY A 34 21.76 -20.60 -4.58
CA GLY A 34 20.97 -21.83 -4.63
C GLY A 34 19.67 -21.72 -5.43
N ALA A 35 19.19 -20.51 -5.75
CA ALA A 35 18.00 -20.34 -6.57
C ALA A 35 18.24 -20.87 -7.99
N VAL A 36 17.28 -21.65 -8.51
CA VAL A 36 17.27 -22.20 -9.86
C VAL A 36 16.25 -21.43 -10.67
N LEU A 37 16.72 -20.68 -11.67
CA LEU A 37 15.88 -19.79 -12.46
C LEU A 37 15.78 -20.30 -13.89
N ALA A 38 14.57 -20.35 -14.42
CA ALA A 38 14.35 -20.55 -15.85
C ALA A 38 14.90 -19.35 -16.63
N THR A 39 15.13 -19.56 -17.93
CA THR A 39 15.74 -18.53 -18.78
C THR A 39 14.93 -18.25 -20.03
N ASP A 40 14.97 -17.01 -20.50
CA ASP A 40 14.59 -16.64 -21.87
C ASP A 40 15.81 -16.03 -22.59
N PRO A 41 16.33 -16.67 -23.65
CA PRO A 41 15.80 -17.87 -24.32
C PRO A 41 16.02 -19.16 -23.52
N ALA A 42 15.03 -20.05 -23.56
CA ALA A 42 15.04 -21.34 -22.86
C ALA A 42 16.21 -22.26 -23.25
N SER A 43 16.79 -22.05 -24.45
CA SER A 43 18.00 -22.76 -24.90
C SER A 43 19.23 -22.49 -24.04
N THR A 44 19.23 -21.41 -23.25
CA THR A 44 20.29 -21.13 -22.27
C THR A 44 20.26 -22.14 -21.12
N GLY A 45 19.10 -22.76 -20.88
CA GLY A 45 18.86 -23.70 -19.81
C GLY A 45 18.64 -23.00 -18.46
N PRO A 46 18.08 -23.71 -17.48
CA PRO A 46 17.95 -23.14 -16.15
C PRO A 46 19.33 -22.83 -15.58
N LEU A 47 19.44 -21.70 -14.90
CA LEU A 47 20.68 -21.26 -14.27
C LEU A 47 20.52 -21.33 -12.75
N THR A 48 21.51 -21.95 -12.10
CA THR A 48 21.59 -21.99 -10.64
C THR A 48 22.55 -20.93 -10.14
N ILE A 49 22.11 -20.06 -9.24
CA ILE A 49 22.96 -19.01 -8.67
C ILE A 49 23.96 -19.64 -7.69
N GLU A 50 25.25 -19.55 -7.99
CA GLU A 50 26.34 -20.02 -7.11
C GLU A 50 26.63 -18.98 -6.02
N THR A 51 26.74 -17.70 -6.40
CA THR A 51 27.00 -16.59 -5.47
C THR A 51 26.40 -15.29 -5.98
N GLY A 52 26.02 -14.40 -5.05
CA GLY A 52 25.55 -13.05 -5.36
C GLY A 52 26.18 -12.02 -4.41
N ARG A 53 26.54 -10.84 -4.93
CA ARG A 53 27.05 -9.72 -4.10
C ARG A 53 26.84 -8.37 -4.77
N VAL A 54 26.68 -7.33 -3.96
CA VAL A 54 26.62 -5.95 -4.45
C VAL A 54 28.03 -5.37 -4.58
N HIS A 55 28.33 -4.76 -5.72
CA HIS A 55 29.58 -4.04 -5.94
C HIS A 55 29.33 -2.75 -6.72
N SER A 56 29.73 -1.62 -6.14
CA SER A 56 29.53 -0.29 -6.73
C SER A 56 28.07 -0.01 -7.14
N GLY A 57 27.13 -0.39 -6.28
CA GLY A 57 25.69 -0.20 -6.50
C GLY A 57 25.07 -1.10 -7.55
N ARG A 58 25.73 -2.20 -7.93
CA ARG A 58 25.22 -3.20 -8.89
C ARG A 58 25.25 -4.58 -8.29
N LEU A 59 24.20 -5.36 -8.50
CA LEU A 59 24.18 -6.78 -8.17
C LEU A 59 25.06 -7.54 -9.17
N LEU A 60 25.99 -8.31 -8.64
CA LEU A 60 26.82 -9.25 -9.38
C LEU A 60 26.39 -10.67 -9.00
N LEU A 61 26.10 -11.49 -10.00
CA LEU A 61 25.81 -12.91 -9.81
C LEU A 61 26.88 -13.76 -10.50
N ARG A 62 27.10 -14.95 -9.96
CA ARG A 62 27.82 -16.04 -10.61
C ARG A 62 26.94 -17.28 -10.60
N PHE A 63 26.94 -18.02 -11.69
CA PHE A 63 26.15 -19.23 -11.83
C PHE A 63 27.02 -20.47 -11.84
N GLU A 64 26.46 -21.59 -11.42
CA GLU A 64 27.12 -22.88 -11.51
C GLU A 64 27.51 -23.19 -12.96
N GLY A 65 28.74 -23.68 -13.16
CA GLY A 65 29.28 -23.96 -14.51
C GLY A 65 29.78 -22.72 -15.27
N VAL A 66 29.57 -21.50 -14.77
CA VAL A 66 30.06 -20.25 -15.38
C VAL A 66 31.33 -19.79 -14.67
N GLY A 67 32.45 -20.38 -15.06
CA GLY A 67 33.75 -20.16 -14.40
C GLY A 67 34.61 -19.05 -14.99
N ASP A 68 34.28 -18.56 -16.19
CA ASP A 68 35.11 -17.61 -16.91
C ASP A 68 34.31 -16.50 -17.61
N ARG A 69 35.04 -15.50 -18.09
CA ARG A 69 34.45 -14.34 -18.77
C ARG A 69 33.70 -14.72 -20.06
N THR A 70 34.18 -15.71 -20.81
CA THR A 70 33.55 -16.09 -22.09
C THR A 70 32.19 -16.72 -21.84
N ALA A 71 32.10 -17.63 -20.87
CA ALA A 71 30.84 -18.23 -20.45
C ALA A 71 29.88 -17.17 -19.91
N ALA A 72 30.36 -16.21 -19.11
CA ALA A 72 29.55 -15.12 -18.59
C ALA A 72 29.02 -14.19 -19.69
N GLU A 73 29.83 -13.83 -20.68
CA GLU A 73 29.38 -13.02 -21.82
C GLU A 73 28.35 -13.75 -22.69
N ALA A 74 28.40 -15.09 -22.75
CA ALA A 74 27.42 -15.87 -23.50
C ALA A 74 26.01 -15.80 -22.90
N LEU A 75 25.89 -15.49 -21.61
CA LEU A 75 24.62 -15.32 -20.90
C LEU A 75 24.05 -13.89 -21.02
N ARG A 76 24.76 -12.98 -21.68
CA ARG A 76 24.35 -11.58 -21.76
C ARG A 76 23.00 -11.44 -22.45
N ASN A 77 22.14 -10.60 -21.87
CA ASN A 77 20.76 -10.35 -22.26
C ASN A 77 19.76 -11.49 -22.02
N THR A 78 20.17 -12.58 -21.37
CA THR A 78 19.24 -13.62 -20.93
C THR A 78 18.37 -13.08 -19.78
N LEU A 79 17.06 -13.31 -19.86
CA LEU A 79 16.13 -13.04 -18.77
C LEU A 79 16.13 -14.21 -17.78
N LEU A 80 16.07 -13.90 -16.50
CA LEU A 80 15.91 -14.85 -15.41
C LEU A 80 14.46 -14.85 -14.96
N ILE A 81 13.88 -16.04 -14.90
CA ILE A 81 12.47 -16.26 -14.62
C ILE A 81 12.36 -17.17 -13.39
N ALA A 82 11.69 -16.68 -12.35
CA ALA A 82 11.34 -17.48 -11.19
C ALA A 82 9.98 -18.14 -11.41
N GLU A 83 9.86 -19.40 -10.99
CA GLU A 83 8.56 -20.02 -10.75
C GLU A 83 8.14 -19.69 -9.33
N VAL A 84 7.05 -18.94 -9.20
CA VAL A 84 6.45 -18.57 -7.91
C VAL A 84 5.17 -19.36 -7.77
N ASP A 85 4.95 -20.01 -6.63
CA ASP A 85 3.67 -20.64 -6.36
C ASP A 85 2.66 -19.53 -6.03
N PRO A 86 1.54 -19.37 -6.77
CA PRO A 86 0.53 -18.37 -6.42
C PRO A 86 -0.07 -18.59 -5.02
N GLU A 87 0.07 -19.79 -4.45
CA GLU A 87 -0.36 -20.11 -3.07
C GLU A 87 0.75 -19.85 -2.03
N GLU A 88 1.94 -19.39 -2.44
CA GLU A 88 3.01 -19.00 -1.52
C GLU A 88 2.55 -17.75 -0.75
N LEU A 89 2.31 -17.92 0.55
CA LEU A 89 1.98 -16.82 1.45
C LEU A 89 3.29 -16.18 1.97
N PRO A 90 3.30 -14.86 2.22
CA PRO A 90 4.40 -14.22 2.93
C PRO A 90 4.69 -14.87 4.29
N GLU A 91 5.91 -14.69 4.81
CA GLU A 91 6.30 -15.27 6.10
C GLU A 91 5.53 -14.64 7.28
N ASP A 92 5.02 -13.42 7.10
CA ASP A 92 4.17 -12.70 8.03
C ASP A 92 2.71 -12.77 7.59
N GLU A 93 1.79 -13.05 8.53
CA GLU A 93 0.36 -13.23 8.25
C GLU A 93 -0.33 -11.93 7.83
N ASP A 94 0.30 -10.78 8.12
CA ASP A 94 -0.17 -9.44 7.77
C ASP A 94 0.48 -8.89 6.48
N GLU A 95 1.34 -9.65 5.82
CA GLU A 95 1.98 -9.28 4.55
C GLU A 95 1.26 -9.98 3.38
N TYR A 96 1.07 -9.26 2.28
CA TYR A 96 0.33 -9.74 1.12
C TYR A 96 1.07 -9.32 -0.15
N TYR A 97 1.11 -10.21 -1.15
CA TYR A 97 1.61 -9.82 -2.47
C TYR A 97 0.53 -9.10 -3.27
N ASP A 98 0.89 -8.11 -4.07
CA ASP A 98 -0.04 -7.35 -4.92
C ASP A 98 -0.95 -8.25 -5.76
N HIS A 99 -0.41 -9.33 -6.33
CA HIS A 99 -1.17 -10.24 -7.18
C HIS A 99 -2.21 -11.07 -6.41
N GLN A 100 -2.11 -11.16 -5.08
CA GLN A 100 -3.11 -11.75 -4.21
C GLN A 100 -4.21 -10.74 -3.87
N LEU A 101 -3.91 -9.44 -3.92
CA LEU A 101 -4.81 -8.35 -3.57
C LEU A 101 -5.59 -7.79 -4.78
N ILE A 102 -4.99 -7.83 -5.96
CA ILE A 102 -5.67 -7.43 -7.20
C ILE A 102 -6.90 -8.31 -7.42
N ASP A 103 -7.97 -7.71 -7.95
CA ASP A 103 -9.28 -8.33 -8.19
C ASP A 103 -10.09 -8.72 -6.93
N LEU A 104 -9.62 -8.42 -5.72
CA LEU A 104 -10.45 -8.55 -4.52
C LEU A 104 -11.61 -7.54 -4.53
N ASP A 105 -12.78 -7.98 -4.07
CA ASP A 105 -13.94 -7.13 -3.84
C ASP A 105 -13.75 -6.33 -2.55
N VAL A 106 -13.90 -5.01 -2.62
CA VAL A 106 -13.78 -4.11 -1.48
C VAL A 106 -15.16 -3.84 -0.90
N VAL A 107 -15.35 -4.18 0.37
CA VAL A 107 -16.61 -4.01 1.09
C VAL A 107 -16.38 -3.28 2.41
N THR A 108 -17.35 -2.49 2.86
CA THR A 108 -17.31 -1.90 4.21
C THR A 108 -17.70 -2.94 5.28
N GLU A 109 -17.39 -2.66 6.55
CA GLU A 109 -17.77 -3.52 7.69
C GLU A 109 -19.27 -3.85 7.77
N ASP A 110 -20.14 -2.98 7.24
CA ASP A 110 -21.59 -3.20 7.17
C ASP A 110 -22.05 -4.00 5.93
N GLY A 111 -21.10 -4.45 5.10
CA GLY A 111 -21.32 -5.25 3.91
C GLY A 111 -21.68 -4.45 2.65
N THR A 112 -21.52 -3.12 2.67
CA THR A 112 -21.74 -2.30 1.47
C THR A 112 -20.59 -2.47 0.49
N GLU A 113 -20.91 -2.81 -0.76
CA GLU A 113 -19.94 -2.92 -1.84
C GLU A 113 -19.39 -1.54 -2.22
N VAL A 114 -18.06 -1.43 -2.26
CA VAL A 114 -17.34 -0.21 -2.67
C VAL A 114 -16.87 -0.34 -4.12
N GLY A 115 -16.33 -1.50 -4.49
CA GLY A 115 -15.76 -1.74 -5.81
C GLY A 115 -14.75 -2.88 -5.80
N ARG A 116 -13.82 -2.87 -6.76
CA ARG A 116 -12.79 -3.91 -6.93
C ARG A 116 -11.40 -3.29 -7.02
N ILE A 117 -10.40 -3.94 -6.40
CA ILE A 117 -9.00 -3.49 -6.47
C ILE A 117 -8.46 -3.73 -7.89
N THR A 118 -8.04 -2.66 -8.56
CA THR A 118 -7.44 -2.73 -9.90
C THR A 118 -5.93 -2.59 -9.89
N GLU A 119 -5.39 -1.87 -8.89
CA GLU A 119 -3.95 -1.60 -8.76
C GLU A 119 -3.59 -1.35 -7.28
N ILE A 120 -2.36 -1.70 -6.92
CA ILE A 120 -1.71 -1.27 -5.66
C ILE A 120 -0.67 -0.20 -6.01
N SER A 121 -0.81 0.99 -5.42
CA SER A 121 0.10 2.11 -5.64
C SER A 121 1.06 2.29 -4.47
N HIS A 122 2.34 1.99 -4.70
CA HIS A 122 3.39 2.16 -3.70
C HIS A 122 3.93 3.59 -3.65
N LEU A 123 3.43 4.40 -2.71
CA LEU A 123 3.97 5.73 -2.46
C LEU A 123 5.11 5.67 -1.45
N PRO A 124 6.02 6.65 -1.42
CA PRO A 124 7.16 6.64 -0.48
C PRO A 124 6.80 6.54 1.01
N SER A 125 5.56 6.84 1.38
CA SER A 125 5.11 6.89 2.77
C SER A 125 4.10 5.80 3.13
N GLN A 126 3.36 5.25 2.16
CA GLN A 126 2.31 4.26 2.36
C GLN A 126 1.83 3.70 1.02
N ASP A 127 1.21 2.52 1.06
CA ASP A 127 0.56 1.93 -0.09
C ASP A 127 -0.92 2.34 -0.17
N LEU A 128 -1.46 2.39 -1.40
CA LEU A 128 -2.85 2.70 -1.68
C LEU A 128 -3.49 1.60 -2.53
N PHE A 129 -4.69 1.18 -2.18
CA PHE A 129 -5.57 0.46 -3.10
C PHE A 129 -6.21 1.46 -4.07
N ILE A 130 -6.07 1.19 -5.36
CA ILE A 130 -6.87 1.83 -6.41
C ILE A 130 -8.08 0.95 -6.65
N VAL A 131 -9.26 1.46 -6.31
CA VAL A 131 -10.51 0.68 -6.34
C VAL A 131 -11.42 1.27 -7.40
N GLU A 132 -11.76 0.48 -8.42
CA GLU A 132 -12.76 0.83 -9.42
C GLU A 132 -14.16 0.55 -8.86
N ARG A 133 -15.00 1.58 -8.88
CA ARG A 133 -16.39 1.53 -8.42
C ARG A 133 -17.33 1.02 -9.52
N PRO A 134 -18.53 0.53 -9.16
CA PRO A 134 -19.52 0.10 -10.14
C PRO A 134 -19.95 1.19 -11.15
N ASP A 135 -19.79 2.47 -10.81
CA ASP A 135 -20.08 3.61 -11.69
C ASP A 135 -18.89 4.00 -12.59
N GLY A 136 -17.77 3.28 -12.50
CA GLY A 136 -16.54 3.51 -13.25
C GLY A 136 -15.65 4.63 -12.69
N SER A 137 -16.00 5.20 -11.53
CA SER A 137 -15.10 6.11 -10.81
C SER A 137 -14.06 5.33 -10.00
N GLU A 138 -12.93 5.97 -9.70
CA GLU A 138 -11.88 5.37 -8.88
C GLU A 138 -11.86 6.02 -7.49
N VAL A 139 -11.59 5.21 -6.47
CA VAL A 139 -11.30 5.67 -5.11
C VAL A 139 -9.96 5.12 -4.64
N MET A 140 -9.19 5.97 -3.97
CA MET A 140 -7.89 5.62 -3.40
C MET A 140 -8.02 5.40 -1.90
N ILE A 141 -7.72 4.18 -1.45
CA ILE A 141 -7.89 3.77 -0.06
C ILE A 141 -6.51 3.45 0.52
N PRO A 142 -6.07 4.11 1.60
CA PRO A 142 -4.80 3.76 2.23
C PRO A 142 -4.81 2.33 2.76
N PHE A 143 -3.78 1.56 2.41
CA PHE A 143 -3.62 0.18 2.86
C PHE A 143 -2.92 0.15 4.22
N VAL A 144 -3.68 0.45 5.28
CA VAL A 144 -3.25 0.46 6.68
C VAL A 144 -4.27 -0.26 7.54
N GLN A 145 -3.85 -0.85 8.66
CA GLN A 145 -4.70 -1.66 9.54
C GLN A 145 -5.88 -0.88 10.13
N GLU A 146 -5.78 0.44 10.25
CA GLU A 146 -6.89 1.28 10.73
C GLU A 146 -8.03 1.41 9.72
N ILE A 147 -7.78 1.19 8.43
CA ILE A 147 -8.76 1.32 7.36
C ILE A 147 -9.10 -0.03 6.74
N VAL A 148 -8.11 -0.89 6.50
CA VAL A 148 -8.29 -2.23 5.96
C VAL A 148 -8.21 -3.22 7.11
N THR A 149 -9.38 -3.65 7.57
CA THR A 149 -9.55 -4.42 8.80
C THR A 149 -9.41 -5.93 8.62
N GLU A 150 -9.65 -6.43 7.40
CA GLU A 150 -9.56 -7.85 7.07
C GLU A 150 -9.27 -8.03 5.57
N ILE A 151 -8.40 -8.99 5.24
CA ILE A 151 -8.21 -9.51 3.88
C ILE A 151 -8.55 -11.00 3.92
N ASP A 152 -9.57 -11.39 3.15
CA ASP A 152 -10.01 -12.78 3.01
C ASP A 152 -9.74 -13.24 1.57
N LEU A 153 -8.63 -13.96 1.40
CA LEU A 153 -8.22 -14.50 0.10
C LEU A 153 -9.09 -15.68 -0.34
N GLU A 154 -9.77 -16.37 0.58
CA GLU A 154 -10.66 -17.49 0.25
C GLU A 154 -11.98 -16.99 -0.34
N GLU A 155 -12.56 -15.94 0.25
CA GLU A 155 -13.78 -15.29 -0.25
C GLU A 155 -13.49 -14.16 -1.26
N GLN A 156 -12.21 -13.94 -1.59
CA GLN A 156 -11.73 -12.89 -2.51
C GLN A 156 -12.24 -11.48 -2.15
N ARG A 157 -12.16 -11.10 -0.87
CA ARG A 157 -12.63 -9.79 -0.38
C ARG A 157 -11.65 -9.07 0.53
N ALA A 158 -11.74 -7.75 0.55
CA ALA A 158 -11.10 -6.86 1.51
C ALA A 158 -12.17 -6.07 2.27
N VAL A 159 -12.14 -6.12 3.61
CA VAL A 159 -13.09 -5.42 4.48
C VAL A 159 -12.47 -4.12 4.99
N ILE A 160 -13.17 -3.01 4.78
CA ILE A 160 -12.69 -1.67 5.16
C ILE A 160 -13.60 -0.97 6.20
N ALA A 161 -12.97 -0.17 7.05
CA ALA A 161 -13.58 0.75 8.01
C ALA A 161 -13.15 2.21 7.72
N PRO A 162 -13.57 2.79 6.58
CA PRO A 162 -13.08 4.09 6.15
C PRO A 162 -13.63 5.22 7.03
N PRO A 163 -12.83 6.26 7.35
CA PRO A 163 -13.35 7.45 8.01
C PRO A 163 -14.36 8.20 7.11
N PRO A 164 -15.28 8.99 7.70
CA PRO A 164 -16.20 9.82 6.94
C PRO A 164 -15.47 10.71 5.93
N GLY A 165 -16.01 10.81 4.71
CA GLY A 165 -15.43 11.60 3.63
C GLY A 165 -14.28 10.94 2.87
N LEU A 166 -13.81 9.74 3.27
CA LEU A 166 -12.81 9.02 2.48
C LEU A 166 -13.42 8.39 1.22
N ILE A 167 -14.59 7.76 1.38
CA ILE A 167 -15.28 7.06 0.29
C ILE A 167 -16.63 7.70 -0.06
N ASP A 168 -17.24 8.45 0.84
CA ASP A 168 -18.52 9.11 0.58
C ASP A 168 -18.34 10.59 0.25
N ASP A 169 -19.35 11.21 -0.36
CA ASP A 169 -19.39 12.65 -0.62
C ASP A 169 -19.55 13.49 0.65
N ARG A 170 -19.51 12.87 1.84
CA ARG A 170 -19.69 13.51 3.14
C ARG A 170 -18.34 13.74 3.78
N ALA A 171 -17.54 14.62 3.17
CA ALA A 171 -16.48 15.28 3.91
C ALA A 171 -17.11 16.14 5.01
N GLU A 172 -17.28 15.59 6.21
CA GLU A 172 -17.51 16.39 7.40
C GLU A 172 -16.22 17.16 7.66
N ILE A 173 -16.16 18.38 7.14
CA ILE A 173 -15.08 19.32 7.44
C ILE A 173 -15.26 19.67 8.92
N ALA A 174 -14.63 18.91 9.82
CA ALA A 174 -14.47 19.29 11.21
C ALA A 174 -13.45 20.44 11.26
N SER A 175 -13.86 21.63 10.78
CA SER A 175 -13.05 22.81 10.93
C SER A 175 -13.12 23.20 12.41
N ALA A 176 -11.96 23.28 13.06
CA ALA A 176 -11.87 23.74 14.45
C ALA A 176 -12.54 25.12 14.67
N ARG A 177 -12.77 25.87 13.58
CA ARG A 177 -13.47 27.15 13.59
C ARG A 177 -14.98 27.02 13.84
N ASP A 178 -15.59 25.92 13.42
CA ASP A 178 -17.04 25.71 13.58
C ASP A 178 -17.34 25.35 15.04
N ALA A 179 -16.54 24.47 15.65
CA ALA A 179 -16.64 24.15 17.08
C ALA A 179 -16.36 25.37 17.98
N GLU A 180 -15.40 26.22 17.61
CA GLU A 180 -15.14 27.48 18.32
C GLU A 180 -16.29 28.50 18.15
N GLN A 181 -16.91 28.58 16.98
CA GLN A 181 -18.04 29.48 16.71
C GLN A 181 -19.30 29.05 17.48
N GLU A 182 -19.64 27.77 17.48
CA GLU A 182 -20.78 27.23 18.24
C GLU A 182 -20.61 27.44 19.74
N ALA A 183 -19.40 27.21 20.28
CA ALA A 183 -19.10 27.49 21.68
C ALA A 183 -19.20 28.99 22.00
N HIS A 184 -18.81 29.85 21.06
CA HIS A 184 -18.86 31.30 21.24
C HIS A 184 -20.29 31.87 21.12
N GLU A 185 -21.16 31.27 20.30
CA GLU A 185 -22.58 31.60 20.23
C GLU A 185 -23.34 31.13 21.47
N ALA A 186 -23.16 29.88 21.90
CA ALA A 186 -23.76 29.37 23.13
C ALA A 186 -23.36 30.21 24.36
N GLY A 187 -22.09 30.66 24.40
CA GLY A 187 -21.61 31.58 25.45
C GLY A 187 -22.23 32.98 25.40
N ARG A 188 -22.65 33.48 24.23
CA ARG A 188 -23.32 34.78 24.09
C ARG A 188 -24.78 34.70 24.53
N GLU A 189 -25.50 33.64 24.15
CA GLU A 189 -26.89 33.43 24.53
C GLU A 189 -27.05 33.27 26.04
N ALA A 190 -26.18 32.48 26.68
CA ALA A 190 -26.19 32.32 28.14
C ALA A 190 -25.95 33.66 28.88
N ARG A 191 -25.10 34.53 28.33
CA ARG A 191 -24.84 35.88 28.89
C ARG A 191 -26.01 36.83 28.70
N GLN A 192 -26.73 36.72 27.58
CA GLN A 192 -27.92 37.53 27.33
C GLN A 192 -29.07 37.13 28.25
N ALA A 193 -29.37 35.83 28.35
CA ALA A 193 -30.40 35.31 29.27
C ALA A 193 -30.11 35.70 30.74
N GLY A 194 -28.83 35.67 31.15
CA GLY A 194 -28.42 36.11 32.48
C GLY A 194 -28.59 37.61 32.73
N ARG A 195 -28.51 38.47 31.70
CA ARG A 195 -28.76 39.92 31.81
C ARG A 195 -30.25 40.22 31.89
N GLU A 196 -31.05 39.56 31.07
CA GLU A 196 -32.52 39.70 31.05
C GLU A 196 -33.14 39.27 32.38
N ALA A 197 -32.68 38.15 32.96
CA ALA A 197 -33.15 37.68 34.26
C ALA A 197 -32.81 38.67 35.40
N ARG A 198 -31.63 39.32 35.35
CA ARG A 198 -31.24 40.33 36.34
C ARG A 198 -32.03 41.64 36.18
N GLN A 199 -32.33 42.02 34.94
CA GLN A 199 -33.16 43.20 34.68
C GLN A 199 -34.60 42.99 35.18
N ALA A 200 -35.18 41.80 34.95
CA ALA A 200 -36.51 41.45 35.46
C ALA A 200 -36.59 41.45 36.99
N ASP A 201 -35.56 40.94 37.69
CA ASP A 201 -35.50 40.97 39.17
C ASP A 201 -35.32 42.41 39.71
N GLN A 202 -34.62 43.29 38.97
CA GLN A 202 -34.45 44.69 39.34
C GLN A 202 -35.73 45.52 39.13
N GLU A 203 -36.49 45.25 38.07
CA GLU A 203 -37.80 45.85 37.81
C GLU A 203 -38.87 45.38 38.82
N ALA A 204 -38.83 44.11 39.23
CA ALA A 204 -39.71 43.57 40.27
C ALA A 204 -39.46 44.20 41.65
N ARG A 205 -38.21 44.56 41.96
CA ARG A 205 -37.84 45.22 43.23
C ARG A 205 -38.05 46.74 43.23
N GLY A 206 -38.05 47.38 42.06
CA GLY A 206 -38.22 48.83 41.92
C GLY A 206 -39.68 49.33 41.99
N SER A 207 -40.66 48.44 41.95
CA SER A 207 -42.09 48.80 42.01
C SER A 207 -42.68 48.86 43.43
N GLY A 208 -41.85 48.67 44.47
CA GLY A 208 -42.29 48.54 45.86
C GLY A 208 -42.23 49.79 46.74
N ASP A 209 -41.79 50.96 46.26
CA ASP A 209 -41.66 52.18 47.08
C ASP A 209 -42.37 53.37 46.42
N ALA A 210 -43.70 53.27 46.37
CA ALA A 210 -44.58 54.41 46.15
C ALA A 210 -45.72 54.33 47.18
N SER A 211 -45.49 54.91 48.35
CA SER A 211 -46.54 55.28 49.32
C SER A 211 -46.08 56.47 50.14
#